data_AF-A0AAV4BGY6-F1
#
_entry.id   AF-A0AAV4BGY6-F1
#
_cell.length_a   1.000
_cell.length_b   1.000
_cell.length_c   1.000
_cell.angle_alpha   90.00
_cell.angle_beta   90.00
_cell.angle_gamma   90.00
#
_symmetry.space_group_name_H-M   'P 1'
#
loop_
_entity.id
_entity.type
_entity.pdbx_description
1 polymer ?
#
loop_
_entity_poly.entity_id
_entity_poly.type
_entity_poly.pdbx_seq_one_letter_code
_entity_poly.pdbx_strand_id
1 'polypeptide(L)'
;MQLWSYGFVGLWSCGSMRLWSYGLRICGFVELWLYAAVELRICGFVELWLCAAVELRICGFVELWLYAAVELRICGFVELWLCAAVEVRICGFVELWLCAAVELQICGFVELWSFGFVKLSSCGGLGLWSCGSVRLWSSGFVKLSSCGGLGLWR
;
A
#
# COMPACT_ATOMS: atom_id res chain seq x y z
N MET A 1 9.36 24.48 8.98
CA MET A 1 10.45 23.87 9.77
C MET A 1 10.70 22.48 9.20
N GLN A 2 11.91 22.19 8.73
CA GLN A 2 12.28 20.85 8.24
C GLN A 2 12.88 20.07 9.41
N LEU A 3 12.20 19.01 9.84
CA LEU A 3 12.73 18.07 10.84
C LEU A 3 13.53 17.00 10.11
N TRP A 4 14.83 16.92 10.41
CA TRP A 4 15.73 15.88 9.91
C TRP A 4 16.03 14.94 11.08
N SER A 5 15.72 13.65 10.92
CA SER A 5 16.10 12.59 11.87
C SER A 5 16.91 11.52 11.13
N TYR A 6 18.04 11.13 11.72
CA TYR A 6 18.88 10.02 11.26
C TYR A 6 18.76 8.87 12.27
N GLY A 7 17.61 8.18 12.29
CA GLY A 7 17.36 7.06 13.19
C GLY A 7 15.95 6.98 13.77
N PHE A 8 15.75 5.95 14.61
CA PHE A 8 14.49 5.32 15.01
C PHE A 8 13.40 6.31 15.48
N VAL A 9 12.19 6.19 14.91
CA VAL A 9 11.02 6.99 15.31
C VAL A 9 9.81 6.09 15.53
N GLY A 10 9.28 6.15 16.76
CA GLY A 10 7.98 5.63 17.18
C GLY A 10 7.04 6.78 17.54
N LEU A 11 5.82 6.84 16.99
CA LEU A 11 4.81 7.82 17.43
C LEU A 11 3.36 7.33 17.26
N TRP A 12 2.61 7.49 18.36
CA TRP A 12 1.18 7.27 18.58
C TRP A 12 0.49 8.62 18.81
N SER A 13 -0.70 8.87 18.26
CA SER A 13 -1.47 10.09 18.58
C SER A 13 -2.99 9.88 18.58
N CYS A 14 -3.67 10.46 19.57
CA CYS A 14 -5.13 10.58 19.66
C CYS A 14 -5.52 12.07 19.68
N GLY A 15 -6.25 12.56 18.65
CA GLY A 15 -6.68 13.96 18.50
C GLY A 15 -6.36 14.57 17.11
N SER A 16 -6.93 15.75 16.82
CA SER A 16 -6.73 16.43 15.53
C SER A 16 -5.33 17.03 15.43
N MET A 17 -4.48 16.43 14.60
CA MET A 17 -3.19 16.99 14.23
C MET A 17 -3.37 17.79 12.94
N ARG A 18 -3.41 19.12 13.03
CA ARG A 18 -3.26 20.02 11.87
C ARG A 18 -1.78 20.24 11.59
N LEU A 19 -1.15 19.32 10.87
CA LEU A 19 0.20 19.51 10.30
C LEU A 19 0.09 20.42 9.07
N TRP A 20 0.08 21.73 9.29
CA TRP A 20 0.17 22.71 8.20
C TRP A 20 1.53 22.57 7.48
N SER A 21 1.56 21.91 6.32
CA SER A 21 2.70 21.94 5.38
C SER A 21 4.04 21.42 5.93
N TYR A 22 4.09 20.18 6.43
CA TYR A 22 5.37 19.57 6.84
C TYR A 22 5.54 18.18 6.21
N GLY A 23 6.27 18.09 5.09
CA GLY A 23 6.71 16.81 4.55
C GLY A 23 7.77 16.20 5.47
N LEU A 24 7.43 15.10 6.14
CA LEU A 24 8.37 14.35 6.98
C LEU A 24 9.24 13.46 6.08
N ARG A 25 10.56 13.51 6.26
CA ARG A 25 11.54 12.66 5.55
C ARG A 25 12.29 11.81 6.56
N ILE A 26 12.08 10.50 6.58
CA ILE A 26 12.78 9.59 7.50
C ILE A 26 13.62 8.55 6.74
N CYS A 27 14.78 8.22 7.28
CA CYS A 27 15.68 7.19 6.76
C CYS A 27 16.07 6.21 7.88
N GLY A 28 15.64 4.94 7.81
CA GLY A 28 15.89 3.90 8.82
C GLY A 28 14.62 3.17 9.25
N PHE A 29 14.71 2.40 10.35
CA PHE A 29 13.58 1.67 10.96
C PHE A 29 12.53 2.64 11.54
N VAL A 30 11.26 2.46 11.18
CA VAL A 30 10.15 3.33 11.58
C VAL A 30 8.92 2.51 11.98
N GLU A 31 8.30 2.86 13.10
CA GLU A 31 7.02 2.31 13.56
C GLU A 31 6.03 3.47 13.84
N LEU A 32 4.88 3.55 13.16
CA LEU A 32 3.92 4.66 13.39
C LEU A 32 2.46 4.20 13.46
N TRP A 33 1.69 4.88 14.31
CA TRP A 33 0.25 4.70 14.45
C TRP A 33 -0.46 6.05 14.32
N LEU A 34 -1.22 6.24 13.23
CA LEU A 34 -1.86 7.51 12.92
C LEU A 34 -3.37 7.39 12.67
N TYR A 35 -4.12 8.33 13.25
CA TYR A 35 -5.58 8.46 13.11
C TYR A 35 -5.99 9.79 12.43
N ALA A 36 -5.07 10.45 11.73
CA ALA A 36 -5.28 11.75 11.08
C ALA A 36 -4.67 11.79 9.67
N ALA A 37 -4.99 12.83 8.91
CA ALA A 37 -4.48 12.99 7.55
C ALA A 37 -3.03 13.46 7.51
N VAL A 38 -2.18 12.73 6.78
CA VAL A 38 -0.71 12.95 6.76
C VAL A 38 -0.11 12.66 5.37
N GLU A 39 0.96 13.38 5.02
CA GLU A 39 1.86 13.06 3.91
C GLU A 39 3.23 12.62 4.44
N LEU A 40 3.72 11.43 4.06
CA LEU A 40 5.03 10.92 4.52
C LEU A 40 5.95 10.49 3.37
N ARG A 41 7.26 10.71 3.55
CA ARG A 41 8.32 10.14 2.71
C ARG A 41 9.33 9.36 3.57
N ILE A 42 9.40 8.04 3.39
CA ILE A 42 10.24 7.18 4.25
C ILE A 42 11.13 6.28 3.39
N CYS A 43 12.38 6.08 3.81
CA CYS A 43 13.28 5.10 3.22
C CYS A 43 13.82 4.15 4.30
N GLY A 44 13.68 2.84 4.16
CA GLY A 44 14.19 1.86 5.14
C GLY A 44 13.22 0.72 5.42
N PHE A 45 13.31 0.17 6.63
CA PHE A 45 12.35 -0.80 7.17
C PHE A 45 11.22 -0.02 7.86
N VAL A 46 9.97 -0.32 7.52
CA VAL A 46 8.84 0.51 7.93
C VAL A 46 7.65 -0.35 8.31
N GLU A 47 7.11 -0.12 9.49
CA GLU A 47 5.85 -0.70 9.96
C GLU A 47 4.85 0.43 10.27
N LEU A 48 3.70 0.49 9.60
CA LEU A 48 2.68 1.53 9.86
C LEU A 48 1.28 0.96 10.06
N TRP A 49 0.54 1.59 10.98
CA TRP A 49 -0.88 1.38 11.22
C TRP A 49 -1.63 2.70 11.02
N LEU A 50 -2.49 2.78 10.00
CA LEU A 50 -3.19 4.01 9.63
C LEU A 50 -4.71 3.81 9.54
N CYS A 51 -5.46 4.72 10.16
CA CYS A 51 -6.92 4.72 10.20
C CYS A 51 -7.55 5.99 9.58
N ALA A 52 -6.81 6.74 8.76
CA ALA A 52 -7.26 8.01 8.17
C ALA A 52 -6.76 8.22 6.73
N ALA A 53 -7.09 9.37 6.12
CA ALA A 53 -6.73 9.67 4.74
C ALA A 53 -5.24 10.05 4.60
N VAL A 54 -4.45 9.28 3.86
CA VAL A 54 -2.98 9.44 3.85
C VAL A 54 -2.40 9.38 2.44
N GLU A 55 -1.35 10.16 2.18
CA GLU A 55 -0.47 9.97 1.02
C GLU A 55 0.92 9.50 1.48
N LEU A 56 1.39 8.35 1.00
CA LEU A 56 2.70 7.80 1.38
C LEU A 56 3.60 7.60 0.17
N ARG A 57 4.89 7.94 0.34
CA ARG A 57 5.97 7.50 -0.57
C ARG A 57 7.04 6.77 0.23
N ILE A 58 7.18 5.46 0.01
CA ILE A 58 8.08 4.62 0.80
C ILE A 58 9.05 3.85 -0.11
N CYS A 59 10.32 3.78 0.27
CA CYS A 59 11.31 2.94 -0.40
C CYS A 59 11.99 1.99 0.60
N GLY A 60 11.89 0.67 0.40
CA GLY A 60 12.54 -0.33 1.26
C GLY A 60 11.66 -1.52 1.59
N PHE A 61 11.80 -2.05 2.81
CA PHE A 61 10.96 -3.12 3.35
C PHE A 61 9.82 -2.50 4.13
N VAL A 62 8.58 -2.87 3.80
CA VAL A 62 7.40 -2.16 4.31
C VAL A 62 6.30 -3.14 4.71
N GLU A 63 5.79 -2.99 5.92
CA GLU A 63 4.58 -3.64 6.41
C GLU A 63 3.53 -2.57 6.76
N LEU A 64 2.37 -2.56 6.09
CA LEU A 64 1.32 -1.56 6.35
C LEU A 64 -0.03 -2.19 6.66
N TRP A 65 -0.73 -1.60 7.64
CA TRP A 65 -2.12 -1.89 7.98
C TRP A 65 -2.96 -0.63 7.80
N LEU A 66 -3.86 -0.62 6.80
CA LEU A 66 -4.66 0.56 6.43
C LEU A 66 -6.16 0.28 6.47
N TYR A 67 -6.89 1.15 7.18
CA TYR A 67 -8.35 1.08 7.35
C TYR A 67 -9.12 2.26 6.73
N ALA A 68 -8.48 3.06 5.87
CA ALA A 68 -9.07 4.29 5.32
C ALA A 68 -8.64 4.55 3.86
N ALA A 69 -9.08 5.68 3.29
CA ALA A 69 -8.76 6.06 1.91
C ALA A 69 -7.32 6.53 1.77
N VAL A 70 -6.51 5.88 0.94
CA VAL A 70 -5.06 6.14 0.88
C VAL A 70 -4.55 6.16 -0.56
N GLU A 71 -3.58 7.03 -0.83
CA GLU A 71 -2.73 6.95 -2.02
C GLU A 71 -1.31 6.50 -1.62
N LEU A 72 -0.85 5.38 -2.18
CA LEU A 72 0.45 4.79 -1.86
C LEU A 72 1.37 4.74 -3.09
N ARG A 73 2.63 5.13 -2.90
CA ARG A 73 3.72 4.84 -3.84
C ARG A 73 4.86 4.15 -3.11
N ILE A 74 5.10 2.88 -3.42
CA ILE A 74 6.08 2.07 -2.71
C ILE A 74 7.08 1.45 -3.68
N CYS A 75 8.37 1.41 -3.31
CA CYS A 75 9.40 0.71 -4.06
C CYS A 75 10.17 -0.23 -3.12
N GLY A 76 10.16 -1.54 -3.37
CA GLY A 76 10.89 -2.53 -2.57
C GLY A 76 10.07 -3.78 -2.26
N PHE A 77 10.28 -4.35 -1.08
CA PHE A 77 9.54 -5.50 -0.56
C PHE A 77 8.40 -4.99 0.32
N VAL A 78 7.18 -5.44 0.04
CA VAL A 78 5.98 -4.84 0.63
C VAL A 78 4.98 -5.90 1.04
N GLU A 79 4.52 -5.84 2.28
CA GLU A 79 3.36 -6.55 2.79
C GLU A 79 2.28 -5.53 3.18
N LEU A 80 1.09 -5.60 2.58
CA LEU A 80 -0.01 -4.68 2.89
C LEU A 80 -1.30 -5.40 3.26
N TRP A 81 -1.96 -4.88 4.28
CA TRP A 81 -3.33 -5.20 4.66
C TRP A 81 -4.22 -3.97 4.49
N LEU A 82 -5.14 -4.03 3.52
CA LEU A 82 -6.01 -2.91 3.15
C LEU A 82 -7.49 -3.28 3.31
N CYS A 83 -8.21 -2.53 4.14
CA CYS A 83 -9.64 -2.74 4.40
C CYS A 83 -10.55 -1.60 3.89
N ALA A 84 -10.09 -0.78 2.94
CA ALA A 84 -10.81 0.39 2.45
C ALA A 84 -10.51 0.71 0.97
N ALA A 85 -11.06 1.82 0.46
CA ALA A 85 -10.84 2.26 -0.92
C ALA A 85 -9.44 2.88 -1.10
N VAL A 86 -8.58 2.27 -1.92
CA VAL A 86 -7.17 2.66 -2.01
C VAL A 86 -6.69 2.66 -3.46
N GLU A 87 -5.84 3.63 -3.79
CA GLU A 87 -5.00 3.61 -5.00
C GLU A 87 -3.54 3.33 -4.62
N VAL A 88 -2.95 2.30 -5.19
CA VAL A 88 -1.57 1.91 -4.86
C VAL A 88 -0.73 1.70 -6.12
N ARG A 89 0.47 2.28 -6.11
CA ARG A 89 1.52 2.04 -7.10
C ARG A 89 2.72 1.40 -6.44
N ILE A 90 3.10 0.20 -6.87
CA ILE A 90 4.25 -0.51 -6.30
C ILE A 90 5.24 -0.95 -7.37
N CYS A 91 6.52 -0.84 -7.07
CA CYS A 91 7.60 -1.45 -7.83
C CYS A 91 8.38 -2.41 -6.93
N GLY A 92 8.40 -3.72 -7.24
CA GLY A 92 9.15 -4.71 -6.46
C GLY A 92 8.39 -6.00 -6.18
N PHE A 93 8.66 -6.61 -5.02
CA PHE A 93 8.00 -7.83 -4.55
C PHE A 93 6.89 -7.45 -3.56
N VAL A 94 5.71 -8.01 -3.75
CA VAL A 94 4.51 -7.54 -3.05
C VAL A 94 3.63 -8.70 -2.63
N GLU A 95 3.19 -8.68 -1.37
CA GLU A 95 2.08 -9.47 -0.86
C GLU A 95 0.97 -8.53 -0.38
N LEU A 96 -0.25 -8.65 -0.94
CA LEU A 96 -1.38 -7.80 -0.58
C LEU A 96 -2.59 -8.62 -0.12
N TRP A 97 -3.22 -8.16 0.96
CA TRP A 97 -4.50 -8.62 1.48
C TRP A 97 -5.51 -7.48 1.41
N LEU A 98 -6.58 -7.65 0.63
CA LEU A 98 -7.56 -6.61 0.31
C LEU A 98 -8.97 -7.04 0.71
N CYS A 99 -9.69 -6.19 1.43
CA CYS A 99 -11.08 -6.46 1.85
C CYS A 99 -12.08 -5.40 1.33
N ALA A 100 -11.76 -4.68 0.26
CA ALA A 100 -12.58 -3.59 -0.27
C ALA A 100 -12.32 -3.32 -1.77
N ALA A 101 -12.80 -2.17 -2.27
CA ALA A 101 -12.60 -1.74 -3.65
C ALA A 101 -11.22 -1.09 -3.85
N VAL A 102 -10.35 -1.64 -4.69
CA VAL A 102 -8.95 -1.17 -4.81
C VAL A 102 -8.50 -1.07 -6.27
N GLU A 103 -7.74 -0.01 -6.57
CA GLU A 103 -7.03 0.14 -7.85
C GLU A 103 -5.51 0.01 -7.64
N LEU A 104 -4.89 -0.92 -8.36
CA LEU A 104 -3.50 -1.31 -8.18
C LEU A 104 -2.72 -1.22 -9.49
N GLN A 105 -1.57 -0.55 -9.46
CA GLN A 105 -0.56 -0.58 -10.52
C GLN A 105 0.74 -1.16 -9.97
N ILE A 106 1.18 -2.30 -10.48
CA ILE A 106 2.34 -2.99 -9.93
C ILE A 106 3.32 -3.37 -11.03
N CYS A 107 4.61 -3.18 -10.76
CA CYS A 107 5.68 -3.65 -11.60
C CYS A 107 6.65 -4.51 -10.81
N GLY A 108 6.66 -5.81 -11.09
CA GLY A 108 7.43 -6.82 -10.35
C GLY A 108 6.63 -8.10 -10.10
N PHE A 109 6.90 -8.75 -8.96
CA PHE A 109 6.23 -9.98 -8.54
C PHE A 109 5.21 -9.68 -7.46
N VAL A 110 4.05 -10.30 -7.59
CA VAL A 110 2.90 -9.95 -6.75
C VAL A 110 2.11 -11.20 -6.39
N GLU A 111 1.76 -11.31 -5.11
CA GLU A 111 0.75 -12.21 -4.59
C GLU A 111 -0.41 -11.42 -3.97
N LEU A 112 -1.64 -11.73 -4.39
CA LEU A 112 -2.84 -10.97 -4.08
C LEU A 112 -3.94 -11.85 -3.51
N TRP A 113 -4.47 -11.45 -2.38
CA TRP A 113 -5.67 -12.02 -1.77
C TRP A 113 -6.72 -10.92 -1.67
N SER A 114 -7.87 -11.10 -2.32
CA SER A 114 -8.90 -10.06 -2.34
C SER A 114 -10.31 -10.57 -2.08
N PHE A 115 -11.05 -9.83 -1.28
CA PHE A 115 -12.48 -9.99 -1.04
C PHE A 115 -13.18 -8.68 -1.42
N GLY A 116 -13.64 -8.56 -2.67
CA GLY A 116 -14.24 -7.31 -3.15
C GLY A 116 -14.04 -7.03 -4.64
N PHE A 117 -14.01 -5.75 -4.99
CA PHE A 117 -13.77 -5.30 -6.36
C PHE A 117 -12.32 -4.85 -6.54
N VAL A 118 -11.59 -5.42 -7.49
CA VAL A 118 -10.20 -5.05 -7.72
C VAL A 118 -9.95 -4.73 -9.19
N LYS A 119 -9.34 -3.57 -9.45
CA LYS A 119 -8.71 -3.26 -10.74
C LYS A 119 -7.20 -3.35 -10.60
N LEU A 120 -6.58 -4.17 -11.44
CA LEU A 120 -5.16 -4.48 -11.41
C LEU A 120 -4.53 -4.23 -12.77
N SER A 121 -3.42 -3.51 -12.78
CA SER A 121 -2.50 -3.42 -13.91
C SER A 121 -1.13 -3.89 -13.44
N SER A 122 -0.60 -4.95 -14.04
CA SER A 122 0.68 -5.54 -13.63
C SER A 122 1.67 -5.68 -14.77
N CYS A 123 2.92 -5.35 -14.49
CA CYS A 123 4.06 -5.67 -15.35
C CYS A 123 4.99 -6.66 -14.62
N GLY A 124 4.85 -7.97 -14.88
CA GLY A 124 5.66 -9.02 -14.23
C GLY A 124 4.88 -10.28 -13.84
N GLY A 125 5.23 -10.91 -12.72
CA GLY A 125 4.59 -12.13 -12.24
C GLY A 125 3.45 -11.83 -11.29
N LEU A 126 2.27 -12.40 -11.54
CA LEU A 126 1.09 -12.29 -10.69
C LEU A 126 0.61 -13.65 -10.20
N GLY A 127 0.39 -13.78 -8.89
CA GLY A 127 -0.50 -14.74 -8.27
C GLY A 127 -1.69 -14.00 -7.67
N LEU A 128 -2.92 -14.40 -8.02
CA LEU A 128 -4.13 -13.79 -7.48
C LEU A 128 -5.12 -14.85 -7.02
N TRP A 129 -5.55 -14.71 -5.77
CA TRP A 129 -6.73 -15.33 -5.21
C TRP A 129 -7.80 -14.26 -4.95
N SER A 130 -9.01 -14.46 -5.45
CA SER A 130 -10.09 -13.48 -5.26
C SER A 130 -11.48 -14.07 -5.07
N CYS A 131 -12.19 -13.60 -4.05
CA CYS A 131 -13.61 -13.82 -3.86
C CYS A 131 -14.35 -12.49 -4.14
N GLY A 132 -14.72 -12.25 -5.40
CA GLY A 132 -15.28 -10.96 -5.82
C GLY A 132 -15.14 -10.68 -7.31
N SER A 133 -15.11 -9.40 -7.69
CA SER A 133 -14.99 -8.98 -9.08
C SER A 133 -13.61 -8.42 -9.37
N VAL A 134 -12.89 -8.99 -10.33
CA VAL A 134 -11.52 -8.56 -10.67
C VAL A 134 -11.44 -8.16 -12.14
N ARG A 135 -10.87 -6.98 -12.39
CA ARG A 135 -10.42 -6.54 -13.71
C ARG A 135 -8.90 -6.50 -13.72
N LEU A 136 -8.29 -7.29 -14.59
CA LEU A 136 -6.85 -7.45 -14.67
C LEU A 136 -6.34 -7.05 -16.05
N TRP A 137 -5.32 -6.21 -16.10
CA TRP A 137 -4.43 -6.05 -17.25
C TRP A 137 -3.04 -6.57 -16.87
N SER A 138 -2.47 -7.48 -17.67
CA SER A 138 -1.13 -8.00 -17.38
C SER A 138 -0.32 -8.22 -18.65
N SER A 139 0.92 -7.76 -18.63
CA SER A 139 1.94 -8.00 -19.65
C SER A 139 2.90 -9.14 -19.31
N GLY A 140 2.61 -9.95 -18.28
CA GLY A 140 3.51 -11.00 -17.79
C GLY A 140 2.82 -12.30 -17.39
N PHE A 141 3.45 -13.08 -16.50
CA PHE A 141 2.94 -14.38 -16.07
C PHE A 141 1.82 -14.20 -15.05
N VAL A 142 0.72 -14.96 -15.19
CA VAL A 142 -0.45 -14.84 -14.31
C VAL A 142 -0.93 -16.22 -13.85
N LYS A 143 -1.03 -16.42 -12.53
CA LYS A 143 -1.78 -17.50 -11.88
C LYS A 143 -3.02 -16.91 -11.22
N LEU A 144 -4.20 -17.43 -11.56
CA LEU A 144 -5.48 -16.97 -11.03
C LEU A 144 -6.22 -18.10 -10.33
N SER A 145 -6.82 -17.79 -9.20
CA SER A 145 -7.87 -18.57 -8.54
C SER A 145 -8.96 -17.61 -8.10
N SER A 146 -10.22 -17.86 -8.47
CA SER A 146 -11.30 -16.93 -8.10
C SER A 146 -12.64 -17.62 -7.90
N CYS A 147 -13.39 -17.09 -6.92
CA CYS A 147 -14.81 -17.33 -6.73
C CYS A 147 -15.55 -16.02 -7.04
N GLY A 148 -15.73 -15.70 -8.33
CA GLY A 148 -16.43 -14.48 -8.75
C GLY A 148 -16.17 -14.07 -10.21
N GLY A 149 -16.48 -12.81 -10.54
CA GLY A 149 -16.39 -12.29 -11.90
C GLY A 149 -14.96 -11.90 -12.28
N LEU A 150 -14.41 -12.48 -13.35
CA LEU A 150 -13.07 -12.19 -13.86
C LEU A 150 -13.11 -11.53 -15.23
N GLY A 151 -12.48 -10.35 -15.37
CA GLY A 151 -12.22 -9.70 -16.65
C GLY A 151 -10.71 -9.56 -16.88
N LEU A 152 -10.17 -10.29 -17.86
CA LEU A 152 -8.76 -10.28 -18.23
C LEU A 152 -8.55 -9.50 -19.53
N TRP A 153 -7.59 -8.60 -19.53
CA TRP A 153 -7.10 -7.84 -20.68
C TRP A 153 -5.60 -8.08 -20.82
N ARG A 154 -5.13 -8.16 -22.07
CA ARG A 154 -3.70 -8.22 -22.42
C ARG A 154 -3.38 -7.04 -23.31
#